data_AF-A0A7W9W5K0-F1
#
_entry.id   AF-A0A7W9W5K0-F1
#
_cell.length_a   1.000
_cell.length_b   1.000
_cell.length_c   1.000
_cell.angle_alpha   90.00
_cell.angle_beta   90.00
_cell.angle_gamma   90.00
#
_symmetry.space_group_name_H-M   'P 1'
#
loop_
_entity.id
_entity.type
_entity.pdbx_description
1 polymer ?
#
loop_
_entity_poly.entity_id
_entity_poly.type
_entity_poly.pdbx_seq_one_letter_code
_entity_poly.pdbx_strand_id
1 'polypeptide(L)'
;MLKKSPEHYLAQLRTLQDAMQARLLADVKAQEEAATEALAGVADVRGGDTIYQIDAHADEVLHHFCTEWATEGPLVLISEGIEGAGWQVFPEGAREEDAEFLLIVDPIDGTRNIMYNKRSAWALAGIAPNKGRATTLADIEIAVMTELPTTRALLADQLWAIQGRGAHRETKNLVTGERKAAPLRPSRSESLAHGFASLAKFFPPAKGATATLEEKLMLAVAPEDGENPVVFDDQYMTTGGQLYELLVGHDRFIADLRPVFFGVLGLPPKLVCHPYDICTELIAREAGVAVTDEFGAPLAAPLDIRAAVSWCGYANSTLKNQIEPKLQGLLEELRGNRA
;
A
#
# COMPACT_ATOMS: atom_id res chain seq x y z
N MET A 1 14.66 -17.92 9.72
CA MET A 1 14.34 -18.54 8.42
C MET A 1 13.04 -19.29 8.57
N LEU A 2 12.13 -19.15 7.61
CA LEU A 2 10.87 -19.88 7.56
C LEU A 2 11.12 -21.40 7.44
N LYS A 3 10.26 -22.25 8.03
CA LYS A 3 10.50 -23.70 8.06
C LYS A 3 10.13 -24.40 6.76
N LYS A 4 9.10 -23.92 6.05
CA LYS A 4 8.70 -24.41 4.73
C LYS A 4 9.36 -23.60 3.62
N SER A 5 9.19 -24.03 2.37
CA SER A 5 9.73 -23.29 1.23
C SER A 5 8.99 -21.95 1.04
N PRO A 6 9.66 -20.87 0.57
CA PRO A 6 8.99 -19.59 0.32
C PRO A 6 7.79 -19.69 -0.62
N GLU A 7 7.80 -20.62 -1.57
CA GLU A 7 6.69 -20.87 -2.51
C GLU A 7 5.43 -21.36 -1.80
N HIS A 8 5.57 -22.10 -0.68
CA HIS A 8 4.43 -22.52 0.13
C HIS A 8 3.68 -21.32 0.70
N TYR A 9 4.39 -20.40 1.35
CA TYR A 9 3.77 -19.20 1.93
C TYR A 9 3.24 -18.26 0.85
N LEU A 10 3.96 -18.12 -0.26
CA LEU A 10 3.47 -17.36 -1.41
C LEU A 10 2.13 -17.93 -1.92
N ALA A 11 2.03 -19.25 -2.08
CA ALA A 11 0.78 -19.88 -2.52
C ALA A 11 -0.36 -19.58 -1.54
N GLN A 12 -0.11 -19.68 -0.22
CA GLN A 12 -1.08 -19.35 0.81
C GLN A 12 -1.53 -17.88 0.74
N LEU A 13 -0.60 -16.92 0.63
CA LEU A 13 -0.95 -15.49 0.49
C LEU A 13 -1.78 -15.20 -0.76
N ARG A 14 -1.43 -15.84 -1.89
CA ARG A 14 -2.20 -15.70 -3.13
C ARG A 14 -3.62 -16.25 -2.98
N THR A 15 -3.79 -17.38 -2.31
CA THR A 15 -5.11 -17.95 -1.99
C THR A 15 -5.92 -17.03 -1.08
N LEU A 16 -5.30 -16.48 -0.02
CA LEU A 16 -5.95 -15.51 0.87
C LEU A 16 -6.46 -14.29 0.09
N GLN A 17 -5.61 -13.67 -0.73
CA GLN A 17 -5.99 -12.46 -1.45
C GLN A 17 -6.97 -12.73 -2.60
N ASP A 18 -6.94 -13.92 -3.22
CA ASP A 18 -7.98 -14.34 -4.16
C ASP A 18 -9.35 -14.45 -3.48
N ALA A 19 -9.40 -14.99 -2.25
CA ALA A 19 -10.63 -15.09 -1.47
C ALA A 19 -11.13 -13.70 -1.04
N MET A 20 -10.23 -12.82 -0.58
CA MET A 20 -10.56 -11.43 -0.26
C MET A 20 -11.10 -10.67 -1.47
N GLN A 21 -10.41 -10.74 -2.62
CA GLN A 21 -10.86 -10.11 -3.87
C GLN A 21 -12.26 -10.59 -4.27
N ALA A 22 -12.51 -11.90 -4.21
CA ALA A 22 -13.81 -12.46 -4.56
C ALA A 22 -14.93 -11.98 -3.63
N ARG A 23 -14.70 -11.99 -2.30
CA ARG A 23 -15.67 -11.51 -1.30
C ARG A 23 -15.97 -10.03 -1.49
N LEU A 24 -14.94 -9.21 -1.59
CA LEU A 24 -15.08 -7.75 -1.70
C LEU A 24 -15.76 -7.32 -3.00
N LEU A 25 -15.44 -7.97 -4.12
CA LEU A 25 -16.14 -7.69 -5.37
C LEU A 25 -17.62 -8.08 -5.31
N ALA A 26 -17.98 -9.14 -4.58
CA ALA A 26 -19.39 -9.50 -4.37
C ALA A 26 -20.10 -8.43 -3.52
N ASP A 27 -19.45 -7.96 -2.44
CA ASP A 27 -20.01 -6.94 -1.55
C ASP A 27 -20.25 -5.61 -2.28
N VAL A 28 -19.27 -5.12 -3.04
CA VAL A 28 -19.39 -3.86 -3.79
C VAL A 28 -20.48 -3.96 -4.88
N LYS A 29 -20.61 -5.10 -5.55
CA LYS A 29 -21.69 -5.32 -6.54
C LYS A 29 -23.07 -5.33 -5.89
N ALA A 30 -23.23 -6.05 -4.78
CA ALA A 30 -24.49 -6.08 -4.05
C ALA A 30 -24.89 -4.67 -3.57
N GLN A 31 -23.92 -3.84 -3.17
CA GLN A 31 -24.17 -2.45 -2.80
C GLN A 31 -24.61 -1.58 -3.98
N GLU A 32 -24.01 -1.72 -5.16
CA GLU A 32 -24.45 -0.97 -6.34
C GLU A 32 -25.87 -1.36 -6.77
N GLU A 33 -26.21 -2.65 -6.71
CA GLU A 33 -27.56 -3.14 -6.99
C GLU A 33 -28.56 -2.54 -5.99
N ALA A 34 -28.27 -2.63 -4.69
CA ALA A 34 -29.12 -2.07 -3.63
C ALA A 34 -29.27 -0.53 -3.73
N ALA A 35 -28.19 0.19 -4.08
CA ALA A 35 -28.24 1.64 -4.28
C ALA A 35 -29.09 2.02 -5.51
N THR A 36 -29.00 1.23 -6.59
CA THR A 36 -29.84 1.40 -7.78
C THR A 36 -31.32 1.17 -7.46
N GLU A 37 -31.63 0.13 -6.67
CA GLU A 37 -32.99 -0.15 -6.19
C GLU A 37 -33.52 0.95 -5.25
N ALA A 38 -32.69 1.47 -4.34
CA ALA A 38 -33.05 2.58 -3.46
C ALA A 38 -33.25 3.91 -4.20
N LEU A 39 -32.48 4.18 -5.25
CA LEU A 39 -32.71 5.31 -6.15
C LEU A 39 -34.01 5.14 -6.97
N ALA A 40 -34.35 3.89 -7.34
CA ALA A 40 -35.62 3.57 -7.96
C ALA A 40 -36.82 3.67 -6.99
N GLY A 41 -36.58 3.57 -5.68
CA GLY A 41 -37.58 3.74 -4.64
C GLY A 41 -37.17 4.76 -3.57
N VAL A 42 -37.44 6.05 -3.82
CA VAL A 42 -37.28 7.21 -2.91
C VAL A 42 -36.76 6.87 -1.49
N ALA A 43 -35.46 6.59 -1.35
CA ALA A 43 -34.84 6.28 -0.06
C ALA A 43 -33.43 6.88 0.05
N ASP A 44 -33.13 7.34 1.27
CA ASP A 44 -31.93 8.08 1.65
C ASP A 44 -30.88 7.09 2.20
N VAL A 45 -29.78 6.85 1.48
CA VAL A 45 -28.75 5.86 1.85
C VAL A 45 -27.54 6.53 2.51
N ARG A 46 -27.21 6.08 3.72
CA ARG A 46 -26.13 6.59 4.59
C ARG A 46 -24.82 5.82 4.35
N GLY A 47 -23.82 6.45 3.73
CA GLY A 47 -22.53 5.81 3.40
C GLY A 47 -21.61 5.41 4.57
N GLY A 48 -21.99 5.69 5.83
CA GLY A 48 -21.21 5.31 7.01
C GLY A 48 -21.35 3.84 7.40
N ASP A 49 -22.56 3.27 7.29
CA ASP A 49 -22.84 1.87 7.64
C ASP A 49 -22.18 0.89 6.65
N THR A 50 -21.89 1.37 5.45
CA THR A 50 -21.27 0.63 4.34
C THR A 50 -19.81 0.29 4.58
N ILE A 51 -19.02 1.19 5.20
CA ILE A 51 -17.59 0.96 5.54
C ILE A 51 -17.48 -0.25 6.45
N TYR A 52 -18.24 -0.21 7.56
CA TYR A 52 -18.18 -1.23 8.60
C TYR A 52 -18.51 -2.62 8.08
N GLN A 53 -19.38 -2.75 7.07
CA GLN A 53 -19.74 -4.05 6.53
C GLN A 53 -18.65 -4.66 5.66
N ILE A 54 -18.04 -3.88 4.75
CA ILE A 54 -16.99 -4.38 3.85
C ILE A 54 -15.75 -4.77 4.66
N ASP A 55 -15.31 -3.91 5.59
CA ASP A 55 -14.14 -4.18 6.42
C ASP A 55 -14.39 -5.42 7.31
N ALA A 56 -15.58 -5.54 7.93
CA ALA A 56 -15.93 -6.71 8.74
C ALA A 56 -15.93 -8.02 7.94
N HIS A 57 -16.42 -7.99 6.69
CA HIS A 57 -16.39 -9.16 5.81
C HIS A 57 -14.96 -9.56 5.41
N ALA A 58 -14.07 -8.59 5.23
CA ALA A 58 -12.65 -8.85 4.97
C ALA A 58 -11.97 -9.48 6.19
N ASP A 59 -12.26 -8.97 7.39
CA ASP A 59 -11.77 -9.49 8.66
C ASP A 59 -12.25 -10.93 8.92
N GLU A 60 -13.49 -11.27 8.58
CA GLU A 60 -14.01 -12.65 8.64
C GLU A 60 -13.18 -13.61 7.78
N VAL A 61 -12.90 -13.23 6.52
CA VAL A 61 -12.10 -14.04 5.59
C VAL A 61 -10.69 -14.22 6.15
N LEU A 62 -10.08 -13.14 6.64
CA LEU A 62 -8.74 -13.15 7.21
C LEU A 62 -8.65 -14.04 8.46
N HIS A 63 -9.59 -13.92 9.39
CA HIS A 63 -9.62 -14.71 10.63
C HIS A 63 -9.84 -16.20 10.35
N HIS A 64 -10.78 -16.53 9.46
CA HIS A 64 -11.01 -17.92 9.04
C HIS A 64 -9.75 -18.51 8.42
N PHE A 65 -9.12 -17.78 7.50
CA PHE A 65 -7.90 -18.23 6.83
C PHE A 65 -6.74 -18.45 7.82
N CYS A 66 -6.53 -17.52 8.76
CA CYS A 66 -5.48 -17.66 9.78
C CYS A 66 -5.74 -18.85 10.71
N THR A 67 -7.02 -19.12 11.03
CA THR A 67 -7.40 -20.30 11.84
C THR A 67 -7.03 -21.60 11.13
N GLU A 68 -7.35 -21.71 9.84
CA GLU A 68 -7.01 -22.89 9.03
C GLU A 68 -5.50 -23.02 8.83
N TRP A 69 -4.79 -21.92 8.51
CA TRP A 69 -3.35 -21.95 8.30
C TRP A 69 -2.59 -22.33 9.58
N ALA A 70 -3.08 -21.92 10.74
CA ALA A 70 -2.47 -22.24 12.03
C ALA A 70 -2.47 -23.75 12.37
N THR A 71 -3.21 -24.58 11.64
CA THR A 71 -3.11 -26.04 11.72
C THR A 71 -1.73 -26.57 11.27
N GLU A 72 -1.00 -25.80 10.47
CA GLU A 72 0.35 -26.11 10.01
C GLU A 72 1.45 -25.69 10.99
N GLY A 73 1.11 -24.83 11.96
CA GLY A 73 2.01 -24.26 12.94
C GLY A 73 1.57 -22.87 13.38
N PRO A 74 1.95 -22.40 14.59
CA PRO A 74 1.51 -21.10 15.06
C PRO A 74 2.04 -19.94 14.20
N LEU A 75 1.23 -18.89 14.07
CA LEU A 75 1.56 -17.64 13.37
C LEU A 75 1.04 -16.44 14.18
N VAL A 76 1.56 -15.24 13.90
CA VAL A 76 0.97 -14.00 14.37
C VAL A 76 0.42 -13.21 13.20
N LEU A 77 -0.85 -12.83 13.27
CA LEU A 77 -1.47 -11.87 12.37
C LEU A 77 -1.27 -10.44 12.89
N ILE A 78 -0.98 -9.52 11.99
CA ILE A 78 -0.90 -8.07 12.22
C ILE A 78 -1.85 -7.37 11.25
N SER A 79 -2.94 -6.78 11.74
CA SER A 79 -3.97 -6.12 10.93
C SER A 79 -4.63 -4.94 11.67
N GLU A 80 -5.04 -3.89 10.95
CA GLU A 80 -5.66 -2.68 11.52
C GLU A 80 -6.88 -2.99 12.41
N GLY A 81 -7.67 -4.01 12.06
CA GLY A 81 -8.86 -4.42 12.80
C GLY A 81 -8.60 -5.04 14.19
N ILE A 82 -7.33 -5.25 14.57
CA ILE A 82 -6.95 -5.88 15.83
C ILE A 82 -6.55 -4.84 16.88
N GLU A 83 -6.96 -5.04 18.13
CA GLU A 83 -6.68 -4.11 19.22
C GLU A 83 -5.17 -3.93 19.54
N GLY A 84 -4.86 -2.86 20.28
CA GLY A 84 -3.51 -2.57 20.75
C GLY A 84 -2.54 -2.24 19.61
N ALA A 85 -1.50 -3.07 19.47
CA ALA A 85 -0.50 -3.00 18.40
C ALA A 85 -0.92 -3.79 17.14
N GLY A 86 -2.13 -4.34 17.11
CA GLY A 86 -2.67 -5.08 15.98
C GLY A 86 -2.25 -6.54 15.91
N TRP A 87 -1.64 -7.10 16.96
CA TRP A 87 -1.11 -8.46 16.96
C TRP A 87 -2.13 -9.46 17.50
N GLN A 88 -2.37 -10.54 16.77
CA GLN A 88 -3.20 -11.67 17.20
C GLN A 88 -2.50 -12.99 16.88
N VAL A 89 -2.38 -13.86 17.89
CA VAL A 89 -1.73 -15.18 17.75
C VAL A 89 -2.76 -16.22 17.32
N PHE A 90 -2.35 -17.08 16.38
CA PHE A 90 -3.10 -18.27 15.97
C PHE A 90 -2.24 -19.54 16.14
N PRO A 91 -2.82 -20.68 16.56
CA PRO A 91 -4.20 -20.80 17.05
C PRO A 91 -4.36 -20.13 18.44
N GLU A 92 -5.60 -19.94 18.87
CA GLU A 92 -5.89 -19.40 20.20
C GLU A 92 -5.20 -20.24 21.29
N GLY A 93 -4.56 -19.57 22.25
CA GLY A 93 -3.80 -20.21 23.33
C GLY A 93 -2.32 -20.50 23.02
N ALA A 94 -1.87 -20.33 21.78
CA ALA A 94 -0.45 -20.34 21.46
C ALA A 94 0.26 -19.07 21.95
N ARG A 95 1.59 -19.13 22.10
CA ARG A 95 2.41 -17.98 22.54
C ARG A 95 2.99 -17.27 21.32
N GLU A 96 3.15 -15.95 21.41
CA GLU A 96 3.79 -15.13 20.36
C GLU A 96 5.17 -15.67 19.95
N GLU A 97 5.95 -16.19 20.91
CA GLU A 97 7.29 -16.75 20.65
C GLU A 97 7.30 -18.11 19.94
N ASP A 98 6.18 -18.85 19.99
CA ASP A 98 6.03 -20.13 19.31
C ASP A 98 5.64 -19.95 17.84
N ALA A 99 5.18 -18.75 17.47
CA ALA A 99 4.82 -18.41 16.11
C ALA A 99 6.04 -18.42 15.20
N GLU A 100 5.88 -19.08 14.06
CA GLU A 100 6.98 -19.25 13.10
C GLU A 100 7.24 -17.97 12.30
N PHE A 101 6.19 -17.24 11.97
CA PHE A 101 6.24 -16.05 11.15
C PHE A 101 5.18 -15.03 11.60
N LEU A 102 5.42 -13.78 11.21
CA LEU A 102 4.45 -12.71 11.30
C LEU A 102 3.84 -12.49 9.91
N LEU A 103 2.51 -12.45 9.88
CA LEU A 103 1.69 -12.12 8.71
C LEU A 103 1.14 -10.71 8.93
N ILE A 104 1.64 -9.72 8.21
CA ILE A 104 1.07 -8.36 8.21
C ILE A 104 0.15 -8.19 7.00
N VAL A 105 -1.05 -7.66 7.23
CA VAL A 105 -2.09 -7.55 6.21
C VAL A 105 -2.79 -6.21 6.31
N ASP A 106 -2.96 -5.56 5.16
CA ASP A 106 -4.04 -4.60 4.95
C ASP A 106 -5.12 -5.28 4.10
N PRO A 107 -6.28 -5.63 4.66
CA PRO A 107 -7.33 -6.27 3.89
C PRO A 107 -7.84 -5.38 2.75
N ILE A 108 -7.87 -4.05 2.95
CA ILE A 108 -8.41 -3.07 2.01
C ILE A 108 -7.69 -1.72 2.14
N ASP A 109 -6.53 -1.61 1.50
CA ASP A 109 -5.88 -0.31 1.27
C ASP A 109 -6.68 0.47 0.24
N GLY A 110 -7.49 1.42 0.72
CA GLY A 110 -8.35 2.25 -0.09
C GLY A 110 -9.84 2.02 0.07
N THR A 111 -10.33 1.58 1.24
CA THR A 111 -11.78 1.41 1.52
C THR A 111 -12.63 2.60 1.05
N ARG A 112 -12.12 3.84 1.22
CA ARG A 112 -12.81 5.05 0.76
C ARG A 112 -12.95 5.14 -0.76
N ASN A 113 -11.96 4.69 -1.54
CA ASN A 113 -12.05 4.73 -3.01
C ASN A 113 -13.03 3.70 -3.53
N ILE A 114 -12.95 2.48 -3.01
CA ILE A 114 -13.75 1.36 -3.50
C ILE A 114 -15.22 1.49 -3.10
N MET A 115 -15.53 2.05 -1.93
CA MET A 115 -16.92 2.35 -1.52
C MET A 115 -17.66 3.18 -2.57
N TYR A 116 -17.01 4.21 -3.11
CA TYR A 116 -17.63 5.07 -4.12
C TYR A 116 -17.47 4.52 -5.54
N ASN A 117 -17.01 3.27 -5.67
CA ASN A 117 -16.63 2.64 -6.93
C ASN A 117 -15.72 3.56 -7.80
N LYS A 118 -14.87 4.36 -7.13
CA LYS A 118 -14.18 5.51 -7.75
C LYS A 118 -12.89 5.11 -8.43
N ARG A 119 -12.10 4.27 -7.77
CA ARG A 119 -10.80 3.74 -8.21
C ARG A 119 -10.56 2.43 -7.45
N SER A 120 -9.69 1.58 -7.97
CA SER A 120 -9.34 0.32 -7.30
C SER A 120 -8.77 0.57 -5.89
N ALA A 121 -9.05 -0.36 -4.98
CA ALA A 121 -8.33 -0.53 -3.73
C ALA A 121 -7.34 -1.70 -3.88
N TRP A 122 -6.63 -2.06 -2.82
CA TRP A 122 -5.66 -3.15 -2.83
C TRP A 122 -5.73 -3.98 -1.55
N ALA A 123 -5.65 -5.31 -1.69
CA ALA A 123 -5.33 -6.17 -0.56
C ALA A 123 -3.80 -6.33 -0.50
N LEU A 124 -3.19 -6.07 0.65
CA LEU A 124 -1.75 -6.04 0.84
C LEU A 124 -1.36 -7.07 1.90
N ALA A 125 -0.32 -7.86 1.66
CA ALA A 125 0.19 -8.79 2.66
C ALA A 125 1.70 -8.97 2.56
N GLY A 126 2.33 -9.09 3.72
CA GLY A 126 3.75 -9.41 3.88
C GLY A 126 3.97 -10.51 4.92
N ILE A 127 4.98 -11.34 4.72
CA ILE A 127 5.44 -12.34 5.69
C ILE A 127 6.89 -12.07 6.06
N ALA A 128 7.15 -12.02 7.37
CA ALA A 128 8.47 -11.92 7.95
C ALA A 128 8.72 -13.10 8.92
N PRO A 129 9.95 -13.63 9.02
CA PRO A 129 10.31 -14.52 10.12
C PRO A 129 10.06 -13.84 11.46
N ASN A 130 9.56 -14.60 12.44
CA ASN A 130 9.27 -14.03 13.75
C ASN A 130 10.56 -13.71 14.54
N LYS A 131 10.88 -12.42 14.66
CA LYS A 131 11.93 -11.88 15.54
C LYS A 131 11.33 -11.17 16.77
N GLY A 132 10.08 -11.52 17.11
CA GLY A 132 9.28 -10.85 18.12
C GLY A 132 9.04 -9.38 17.77
N ARG A 133 8.95 -8.53 18.79
CA ARG A 133 8.70 -7.09 18.64
C ARG A 133 9.84 -6.32 17.97
N ALA A 134 10.98 -6.97 17.72
CA ALA A 134 12.08 -6.41 16.94
C ALA A 134 11.91 -6.62 15.42
N THR A 135 10.86 -7.30 14.97
CA THR A 135 10.59 -7.51 13.54
C THR A 135 10.12 -6.21 12.89
N THR A 136 10.69 -5.89 11.73
CA THR A 136 10.46 -4.65 10.99
C THR A 136 10.05 -4.91 9.55
N LEU A 137 9.64 -3.86 8.83
CA LEU A 137 9.40 -3.90 7.38
C LEU A 137 10.58 -4.50 6.59
N ALA A 138 11.82 -4.26 7.03
CA ALA A 138 13.02 -4.77 6.37
C ALA A 138 13.15 -6.30 6.45
N ASP A 139 12.43 -6.94 7.38
CA ASP A 139 12.46 -8.38 7.61
C ASP A 139 11.42 -9.15 6.75
N ILE A 140 10.59 -8.45 5.97
CA ILE A 140 9.63 -9.09 5.06
C ILE A 140 10.39 -9.84 3.96
N GLU A 141 10.15 -11.15 3.89
CA GLU A 141 10.77 -12.08 2.93
C GLU A 141 9.83 -12.42 1.75
N ILE A 142 8.52 -12.25 1.93
CA ILE A 142 7.49 -12.57 0.92
C ILE A 142 6.41 -11.52 0.99
N ALA A 143 5.99 -10.99 -0.16
CA ALA A 143 4.92 -10.02 -0.25
C ALA A 143 3.99 -10.32 -1.43
N VAL A 144 2.70 -10.05 -1.25
CA VAL A 144 1.67 -10.14 -2.29
C VAL A 144 0.77 -8.91 -2.21
N MET A 145 0.40 -8.35 -3.35
CA MET A 145 -0.68 -7.37 -3.46
C MET A 145 -1.64 -7.77 -4.57
N THR A 146 -2.94 -7.62 -4.32
CA THR A 146 -3.99 -7.95 -5.29
C THR A 146 -4.91 -6.75 -5.44
N GLU A 147 -5.13 -6.36 -6.68
CA GLU A 147 -6.05 -5.28 -7.02
C GLU A 147 -7.47 -5.65 -6.61
N LEU A 148 -8.16 -4.73 -5.95
CA LEU A 148 -9.58 -4.79 -5.63
C LEU A 148 -10.27 -3.77 -6.55
N PRO A 149 -10.65 -4.17 -7.78
CA PRO A 149 -11.02 -3.20 -8.79
C PRO A 149 -12.47 -2.73 -8.65
N THR A 150 -12.79 -1.65 -9.35
CA THR A 150 -14.18 -1.18 -9.51
C THR A 150 -15.07 -2.24 -10.15
N THR A 151 -16.39 -2.17 -9.93
CA THR A 151 -17.37 -3.12 -10.50
C THR A 151 -17.39 -3.13 -12.03
N ARG A 152 -16.85 -2.07 -12.65
CA ARG A 152 -16.73 -1.92 -14.11
C ARG A 152 -15.53 -2.62 -14.71
N ALA A 153 -14.58 -3.07 -13.89
CA ALA A 153 -13.37 -3.69 -14.38
C ALA A 153 -13.63 -5.10 -14.92
N LEU A 154 -12.97 -5.43 -16.03
CA LEU A 154 -12.90 -6.80 -16.56
C LEU A 154 -11.64 -7.52 -16.08
N LEU A 155 -10.58 -6.77 -15.81
CA LEU A 155 -9.24 -7.26 -15.49
C LEU A 155 -8.83 -6.75 -14.11
N ALA A 156 -8.01 -7.54 -13.42
CA ALA A 156 -7.38 -7.16 -12.16
C ALA A 156 -5.98 -7.74 -12.07
N ASP A 157 -5.06 -7.03 -11.45
CA ASP A 157 -3.69 -7.52 -11.26
C ASP A 157 -3.43 -8.14 -9.89
N GLN A 158 -2.54 -9.13 -9.86
CA GLN A 158 -1.93 -9.67 -8.65
C GLN A 158 -0.42 -9.66 -8.83
N LEU A 159 0.28 -9.05 -7.89
CA LEU A 159 1.72 -8.88 -7.90
C LEU A 159 2.31 -9.55 -6.66
N TRP A 160 3.52 -10.08 -6.77
CA TRP A 160 4.21 -10.67 -5.64
C TRP A 160 5.72 -10.65 -5.80
N ALA A 161 6.40 -10.86 -4.68
CA ALA A 161 7.84 -11.08 -4.66
C ALA A 161 8.22 -12.03 -3.52
N ILE A 162 9.30 -12.76 -3.74
CA ILE A 162 10.06 -13.45 -2.70
C ILE A 162 11.44 -12.79 -2.71
N GLN A 163 11.97 -12.44 -1.55
CA GLN A 163 13.25 -11.76 -1.40
C GLN A 163 14.36 -12.48 -2.19
N GLY A 164 15.07 -11.71 -3.02
CA GLY A 164 16.15 -12.17 -3.89
C GLY A 164 15.70 -12.98 -5.11
N ARG A 165 14.39 -13.05 -5.42
CA ARG A 165 13.84 -13.84 -6.53
C ARG A 165 13.07 -13.02 -7.57
N GLY A 166 13.17 -11.70 -7.49
CA GLY A 166 12.49 -10.77 -8.38
C GLY A 166 11.00 -10.64 -8.07
N ALA A 167 10.39 -9.63 -8.68
CA ALA A 167 8.97 -9.36 -8.61
C ALA A 167 8.24 -9.92 -9.84
N HIS A 168 6.98 -10.32 -9.64
CA HIS A 168 6.14 -10.97 -10.63
C HIS A 168 4.75 -10.35 -10.64
N ARG A 169 4.07 -10.42 -11.79
CA ARG A 169 2.70 -9.94 -11.96
C ARG A 169 1.92 -10.87 -12.87
N GLU A 170 0.67 -11.11 -12.50
CA GLU A 170 -0.34 -11.71 -13.35
C GLU A 170 -1.57 -10.81 -13.46
N THR A 171 -2.12 -10.70 -14.66
CA THR A 171 -3.43 -10.11 -14.90
C THR A 171 -4.47 -11.21 -14.99
N LYS A 172 -5.51 -11.11 -14.17
CA LYS A 172 -6.66 -12.01 -14.09
C LYS A 172 -7.84 -11.41 -14.83
N ASN A 173 -8.50 -12.19 -15.67
CA ASN A 173 -9.84 -11.88 -16.16
C ASN A 173 -10.87 -12.27 -15.10
N LEU A 174 -11.63 -11.30 -14.61
CA LEU A 174 -12.57 -11.50 -13.50
C LEU A 174 -13.82 -12.33 -13.87
N VAL A 175 -14.11 -12.47 -15.16
CA VAL A 175 -15.25 -13.26 -15.66
C VAL A 175 -14.85 -14.69 -15.94
N THR A 176 -13.70 -14.90 -16.60
CA THR A 176 -13.27 -16.25 -17.02
C THR A 176 -12.35 -16.93 -16.02
N GLY A 177 -11.75 -16.17 -15.10
CA GLY A 177 -10.68 -16.64 -14.21
C GLY A 177 -9.33 -16.87 -14.90
N GLU A 178 -9.21 -16.60 -16.20
CA GLU A 178 -7.96 -16.73 -16.95
C GLU A 178 -6.89 -15.80 -16.38
N ARG A 179 -5.68 -16.31 -16.17
CA ARG A 179 -4.52 -15.54 -15.68
C ARG A 179 -3.43 -15.51 -16.74
N LYS A 180 -2.85 -14.33 -16.97
CA LYS A 180 -1.72 -14.13 -17.88
C LYS A 180 -0.60 -13.40 -17.16
N ALA A 181 0.62 -13.88 -17.32
CA ALA A 181 1.80 -13.16 -16.87
C ALA A 181 1.84 -11.77 -17.54
N ALA A 182 2.09 -10.73 -16.76
CA ALA A 182 2.24 -9.37 -17.22
C ALA A 182 3.56 -8.79 -16.71
N PRO A 183 4.19 -7.86 -17.45
CA PRO A 183 5.46 -7.31 -17.04
C PRO A 183 5.31 -6.31 -15.89
N LEU A 184 6.28 -6.31 -14.97
CA LEU A 184 6.60 -5.19 -14.10
C LEU A 184 7.73 -4.39 -14.75
N ARG A 185 7.44 -3.14 -15.11
CA ARG A 185 8.35 -2.28 -15.85
C ARG A 185 8.29 -0.88 -15.26
N PRO A 186 8.99 -0.65 -14.13
CA PRO A 186 9.18 0.70 -13.64
C PRO A 186 9.74 1.61 -14.73
N SER A 187 9.44 2.91 -14.61
CA SER A 187 9.87 3.89 -15.60
C SER A 187 11.41 3.90 -15.70
N ARG A 188 11.91 3.79 -16.93
CA ARG A 188 13.35 3.91 -17.24
C ARG A 188 13.76 5.34 -17.56
N SER A 189 12.85 6.32 -17.43
CA SER A 189 13.16 7.72 -17.67
C SER A 189 14.16 8.25 -16.66
N GLU A 190 15.11 9.05 -17.12
CA GLU A 190 16.13 9.69 -16.29
C GLU A 190 15.71 11.09 -15.81
N SER A 191 14.48 11.50 -16.11
CA SER A 191 13.90 12.81 -15.75
C SER A 191 12.43 12.67 -15.35
N LEU A 192 11.90 13.63 -14.60
CA LEU A 192 10.45 13.73 -14.34
C LEU A 192 9.66 14.31 -15.53
N ALA A 193 10.33 14.89 -16.54
CA ALA A 193 9.68 15.58 -17.65
C ALA A 193 8.73 14.68 -18.46
N HIS A 194 7.50 15.16 -18.67
CA HIS A 194 6.40 14.43 -19.30
C HIS A 194 6.03 13.13 -18.56
N GLY A 195 6.18 13.12 -17.24
CA GLY A 195 5.80 12.01 -16.37
C GLY A 195 4.98 12.46 -15.18
N PHE A 196 4.47 11.48 -14.42
CA PHE A 196 3.73 11.71 -13.19
C PHE A 196 4.67 11.67 -11.99
N ALA A 197 4.54 12.69 -11.13
CA ALA A 197 5.20 12.72 -9.84
C ALA A 197 4.40 13.54 -8.83
N SER A 198 4.29 13.05 -7.58
CA SER A 198 3.47 13.72 -6.56
C SER A 198 3.94 13.50 -5.12
N LEU A 199 3.60 14.46 -4.26
CA LEU A 199 3.57 14.31 -2.81
C LEU A 199 2.13 14.11 -2.33
N ALA A 200 1.91 13.12 -1.47
CA ALA A 200 0.60 12.79 -0.94
C ALA A 200 -0.01 13.94 -0.11
N LYS A 201 -1.17 14.47 -0.56
CA LYS A 201 -1.85 15.63 0.04
C LYS A 201 -3.39 15.60 -0.19
N PHE A 202 -4.00 14.47 0.15
CA PHE A 202 -5.40 14.12 -0.19
C PHE A 202 -6.47 15.02 0.46
N PHE A 203 -6.20 15.59 1.63
CA PHE A 203 -7.19 16.30 2.45
C PHE A 203 -6.62 17.59 3.08
N PRO A 204 -7.44 18.52 3.61
CA PRO A 204 -7.00 19.88 3.92
C PRO A 204 -5.84 20.05 4.93
N PRO A 205 -5.79 19.34 6.08
CA PRO A 205 -4.64 19.41 6.99
C PRO A 205 -3.29 19.21 6.29
N ALA A 206 -2.32 20.09 6.56
CA ALA A 206 -0.99 20.15 5.96
C ALA A 206 -0.91 20.36 4.42
N LYS A 207 -2.02 20.26 3.67
CA LYS A 207 -2.05 20.31 2.20
C LYS A 207 -1.32 21.49 1.59
N GLY A 208 -1.55 22.71 2.12
CA GLY A 208 -0.90 23.91 1.60
C GLY A 208 0.61 23.86 1.75
N ALA A 209 1.10 23.46 2.94
CA ALA A 209 2.53 23.33 3.20
C ALA A 209 3.18 22.22 2.33
N THR A 210 2.49 21.09 2.16
CA THR A 210 2.95 20.00 1.29
C THR A 210 3.03 20.44 -0.17
N ALA A 211 2.02 21.15 -0.68
CA ALA A 211 2.02 21.69 -2.04
C ALA A 211 3.15 22.71 -2.26
N THR A 212 3.43 23.59 -1.29
CA THR A 212 4.55 24.53 -1.40
C THR A 212 5.90 23.83 -1.46
N LEU A 213 6.11 22.76 -0.68
CA LEU A 213 7.35 21.98 -0.75
C LEU A 213 7.45 21.22 -2.07
N GLU A 214 6.35 20.63 -2.54
CA GLU A 214 6.28 19.93 -3.83
C GLU A 214 6.64 20.87 -4.99
N GLU A 215 6.06 22.08 -5.04
CA GLU A 215 6.35 23.07 -6.07
C GLU A 215 7.86 23.41 -6.10
N LYS A 216 8.46 23.66 -4.94
CA LYS A 216 9.91 23.90 -4.82
C LYS A 216 10.73 22.70 -5.31
N LEU A 217 10.31 21.48 -4.96
CA LEU A 217 10.99 20.26 -5.39
C LEU A 217 10.93 20.13 -6.90
N MET A 218 9.74 20.24 -7.51
CA MET A 218 9.55 20.11 -8.96
C MET A 218 10.37 21.13 -9.73
N LEU A 219 10.38 22.41 -9.30
CA LEU A 219 11.21 23.45 -9.91
C LEU A 219 12.72 23.15 -9.81
N ALA A 220 13.16 22.49 -8.74
CA ALA A 220 14.56 22.13 -8.55
C ALA A 220 15.03 20.93 -9.39
N VAL A 221 14.13 20.01 -9.74
CA VAL A 221 14.46 18.74 -10.42
C VAL A 221 14.02 18.70 -11.88
N ALA A 222 13.01 19.49 -12.25
CA ALA A 222 12.42 19.55 -13.58
C ALA A 222 11.96 21.00 -13.87
N PRO A 223 12.90 21.94 -14.03
CA PRO A 223 12.59 23.35 -14.25
C PRO A 223 11.75 23.54 -15.52
N GLU A 224 10.76 24.43 -15.47
CA GLU A 224 9.94 24.78 -16.63
C GLU A 224 10.75 25.65 -17.59
N ASP A 225 11.06 25.11 -18.77
CA ASP A 225 11.85 25.78 -19.82
C ASP A 225 11.02 26.08 -21.10
N GLY A 226 9.72 25.81 -21.07
CA GLY A 226 8.80 25.97 -22.19
C GLY A 226 7.38 26.36 -21.80
N GLU A 227 6.46 26.38 -22.78
CA GLU A 227 5.07 26.84 -22.60
C GLU A 227 4.15 25.81 -21.94
N ASN A 228 4.55 24.53 -21.89
CA ASN A 228 3.71 23.44 -21.38
C ASN A 228 4.22 22.94 -20.01
N PRO A 229 3.31 22.49 -19.12
CA PRO A 229 3.69 21.85 -17.86
C PRO A 229 4.62 20.64 -18.09
N VAL A 230 5.69 20.57 -17.28
CA VAL A 230 6.74 19.55 -17.42
C VAL A 230 6.43 18.30 -16.60
N VAL A 231 5.80 18.43 -15.43
CA VAL A 231 5.49 17.32 -14.52
C VAL A 231 4.00 17.33 -14.22
N PHE A 232 3.37 16.15 -14.22
CA PHE A 232 1.95 15.98 -13.93
C PHE A 232 1.73 15.40 -12.53
N ASP A 233 0.66 15.81 -11.86
CA ASP A 233 0.23 15.29 -10.56
C ASP A 233 -1.08 14.51 -10.75
N ASP A 234 -1.05 13.20 -10.48
CA ASP A 234 -2.22 12.37 -10.20
C ASP A 234 -1.99 11.66 -8.86
N GLN A 235 -2.91 11.83 -7.92
CA GLN A 235 -2.78 11.30 -6.57
C GLN A 235 -3.68 10.10 -6.36
N TYR A 236 -3.06 8.92 -6.27
CA TYR A 236 -3.71 7.71 -5.79
C TYR A 236 -3.79 7.74 -4.26
N MET A 237 -5.00 7.73 -3.70
CA MET A 237 -5.24 7.80 -2.24
C MET A 237 -4.98 6.47 -1.50
N THR A 238 -4.20 5.55 -2.07
CA THR A 238 -3.90 4.22 -1.51
C THR A 238 -2.43 3.95 -1.67
N THR A 239 -1.77 3.43 -0.64
CA THR A 239 -0.31 3.24 -0.66
C THR A 239 0.08 2.15 -1.65
N GLY A 240 -0.65 1.03 -1.67
CA GLY A 240 -0.55 -0.02 -2.67
C GLY A 240 -0.82 0.49 -4.07
N GLY A 241 -1.78 1.41 -4.25
CA GLY A 241 -2.03 2.04 -5.55
C GLY A 241 -0.85 2.88 -6.01
N GLN A 242 -0.27 3.68 -5.12
CA GLN A 242 0.95 4.46 -5.40
C GLN A 242 2.13 3.56 -5.76
N LEU A 243 2.36 2.48 -5.00
CA LEU A 243 3.39 1.49 -5.35
C LEU A 243 3.13 0.84 -6.71
N TYR A 244 1.88 0.52 -7.02
CA TYR A 244 1.49 -0.07 -8.30
C TYR A 244 1.84 0.85 -9.47
N GLU A 245 1.53 2.15 -9.39
CA GLU A 245 1.83 3.09 -10.49
C GLU A 245 3.35 3.23 -10.73
N LEU A 246 4.17 3.15 -9.67
CA LEU A 246 5.64 3.06 -9.80
C LEU A 246 6.08 1.74 -10.45
N LEU A 247 5.50 0.61 -10.01
CA LEU A 247 5.82 -0.75 -10.44
C LEU A 247 5.53 -0.99 -11.94
N VAL A 248 4.46 -0.41 -12.47
CA VAL A 248 4.07 -0.52 -13.88
C VAL A 248 4.61 0.63 -14.75
N GLY A 249 5.31 1.58 -14.14
CA GLY A 249 6.04 2.65 -14.83
C GLY A 249 5.20 3.83 -15.30
N HIS A 250 3.99 3.98 -14.76
CA HIS A 250 3.17 5.17 -14.98
C HIS A 250 3.76 6.37 -14.23
N ASP A 251 4.12 6.14 -12.96
CA ASP A 251 4.66 7.17 -12.08
C ASP A 251 6.19 7.06 -12.02
N ARG A 252 6.84 8.21 -11.83
CA ARG A 252 8.30 8.33 -11.78
C ARG A 252 8.81 8.62 -10.38
N PHE A 253 8.02 9.33 -9.58
CA PHE A 253 8.34 9.66 -8.20
C PHE A 253 7.05 9.85 -7.39
N ILE A 254 6.95 9.21 -6.24
CA ILE A 254 5.86 9.44 -5.29
C ILE A 254 6.47 9.54 -3.90
N ALA A 255 5.98 10.42 -3.05
CA ALA A 255 6.30 10.34 -1.63
C ALA A 255 5.11 10.66 -0.73
N ASP A 256 4.97 9.88 0.34
CA ASP A 256 4.09 10.20 1.46
C ASP A 256 4.93 10.70 2.63
N LEU A 257 4.88 12.02 2.83
CA LEU A 257 5.63 12.74 3.86
C LEU A 257 4.70 13.32 4.93
N ARG A 258 3.42 12.91 4.94
CA ARG A 258 2.41 13.46 5.85
C ARG A 258 2.82 13.39 7.34
N PRO A 259 3.46 12.32 7.85
CA PRO A 259 3.97 12.31 9.22
C PRO A 259 4.95 13.47 9.51
N VAL A 260 5.86 13.77 8.57
CA VAL A 260 6.83 14.88 8.70
C VAL A 260 6.09 16.21 8.80
N PHE A 261 5.14 16.47 7.89
CA PHE A 261 4.39 17.72 7.89
C PHE A 261 3.53 17.89 9.15
N PHE A 262 2.86 16.84 9.61
CA PHE A 262 2.09 16.91 10.85
C PHE A 262 2.99 17.20 12.06
N GLY A 263 4.13 16.52 12.14
CA GLY A 263 5.12 16.74 13.20
C GLY A 263 5.61 18.19 13.24
N VAL A 264 6.01 18.75 12.09
CA VAL A 264 6.52 20.13 11.96
C VAL A 264 5.43 21.16 12.25
N LEU A 265 4.21 20.94 11.77
CA LEU A 265 3.10 21.89 11.96
C LEU A 265 2.42 21.76 13.34
N GLY A 266 2.79 20.75 14.14
CA GLY A 266 2.14 20.48 15.43
C GLY A 266 0.68 20.04 15.26
N LEU A 267 0.36 19.40 14.13
CA LEU A 267 -0.97 18.89 13.83
C LEU A 267 -1.08 17.44 14.31
N PRO A 268 -2.27 17.00 14.75
CA PRO A 268 -2.48 15.59 15.05
C PRO A 268 -2.34 14.76 13.76
N PRO A 269 -1.67 13.59 13.81
CA PRO A 269 -1.57 12.72 12.65
C PRO A 269 -2.95 12.23 12.23
N LYS A 270 -3.20 12.22 10.91
CA LYS A 270 -4.46 11.76 10.32
C LYS A 270 -4.19 10.96 9.06
N LEU A 271 -4.76 9.75 8.97
CA LEU A 271 -4.70 8.89 7.78
C LEU A 271 -3.30 8.77 7.17
N VAL A 272 -2.24 8.73 7.98
CA VAL A 272 -0.87 8.53 7.48
C VAL A 272 -0.68 7.08 7.05
N CYS A 273 0.37 6.82 6.27
CA CYS A 273 0.82 5.46 6.01
C CYS A 273 1.34 4.81 7.31
N HIS A 274 0.98 3.55 7.51
CA HIS A 274 1.42 2.65 8.58
C HIS A 274 2.11 1.41 7.98
N PRO A 275 2.73 0.55 8.80
CA PRO A 275 3.44 -0.63 8.30
C PRO A 275 2.59 -1.56 7.42
N TYR A 276 1.29 -1.71 7.71
CA TYR A 276 0.40 -2.55 6.91
C TYR A 276 0.11 -1.96 5.52
N ASP A 277 0.02 -0.63 5.38
CA ASP A 277 -0.21 0.07 4.12
C ASP A 277 0.98 -0.09 3.13
N ILE A 278 2.21 -0.25 3.65
CA ILE A 278 3.45 -0.30 2.86
C ILE A 278 4.14 -1.68 2.93
N CYS A 279 3.48 -2.69 3.50
CA CYS A 279 4.09 -4.01 3.72
C CYS A 279 4.49 -4.75 2.43
N THR A 280 4.05 -4.23 1.28
CA THR A 280 4.35 -4.77 -0.05
C THR A 280 5.51 -4.05 -0.75
N GLU A 281 6.24 -3.17 -0.05
CA GLU A 281 7.48 -2.52 -0.54
C GLU A 281 8.46 -3.51 -1.17
N LEU A 282 8.55 -4.73 -0.63
CA LEU A 282 9.43 -5.78 -1.16
C LEU A 282 9.21 -6.01 -2.67
N ILE A 283 7.96 -5.89 -3.15
CA ILE A 283 7.64 -6.03 -4.59
C ILE A 283 8.30 -4.90 -5.39
N ALA A 284 8.23 -3.67 -4.89
CA ALA A 284 8.86 -2.50 -5.50
C ALA A 284 10.39 -2.67 -5.55
N ARG A 285 11.01 -3.06 -4.43
CA ARG A 285 12.44 -3.31 -4.32
C ARG A 285 12.94 -4.39 -5.28
N GLU A 286 12.24 -5.52 -5.35
CA GLU A 286 12.58 -6.63 -6.25
C GLU A 286 12.31 -6.30 -7.73
N ALA A 287 11.49 -5.29 -8.02
CA ALA A 287 11.28 -4.75 -9.36
C ALA A 287 12.31 -3.67 -9.77
N GLY A 288 13.16 -3.23 -8.85
CA GLY A 288 14.16 -2.17 -9.09
C GLY A 288 13.66 -0.74 -8.84
N VAL A 289 12.47 -0.57 -8.26
CA VAL A 289 12.01 0.71 -7.71
C VAL A 289 12.76 0.93 -6.40
N ALA A 290 13.35 2.12 -6.22
CA ALA A 290 13.99 2.45 -4.95
C ALA A 290 12.94 3.06 -4.00
N VAL A 291 12.77 2.46 -2.83
CA VAL A 291 11.88 2.95 -1.78
C VAL A 291 12.69 3.24 -0.52
N THR A 292 12.52 4.42 0.05
CA THR A 292 13.24 4.87 1.26
C THR A 292 12.32 5.55 2.24
N ASP A 293 12.78 5.74 3.47
CA ASP A 293 12.18 6.69 4.41
C ASP A 293 12.49 8.15 4.01
N GLU A 294 12.06 9.11 4.83
CA GLU A 294 12.31 10.54 4.62
C GLU A 294 13.77 10.97 4.80
N PHE A 295 14.64 10.07 5.25
CA PHE A 295 16.09 10.26 5.41
C PHE A 295 16.90 9.56 4.31
N GLY A 296 16.25 8.88 3.36
CA GLY A 296 16.92 8.13 2.30
C GLY A 296 17.41 6.74 2.73
N ALA A 297 17.04 6.27 3.92
CA ALA A 297 17.37 4.94 4.42
C ALA A 297 16.28 3.91 4.04
N PRO A 298 16.60 2.60 4.01
CA PRO A 298 15.58 1.57 3.81
C PRO A 298 14.49 1.62 4.89
N LEU A 299 13.24 1.32 4.50
CA LEU A 299 12.13 1.26 5.46
C LEU A 299 12.37 0.16 6.50
N ALA A 300 12.33 0.53 7.77
CA ALA A 300 12.55 -0.39 8.90
C ALA A 300 11.59 -0.12 10.07
N ALA A 301 10.39 0.41 9.78
CA ALA A 301 9.36 0.60 10.80
C ALA A 301 9.01 -0.76 11.46
N PRO A 302 8.70 -0.77 12.77
CA PRO A 302 8.25 -2.00 13.44
C PRO A 302 6.96 -2.51 12.78
N LEU A 303 6.76 -3.83 12.75
CA LEU A 303 5.50 -4.38 12.27
C LEU A 303 4.40 -4.20 13.33
N ASP A 304 3.63 -3.14 13.21
CA ASP A 304 2.44 -2.83 14.01
C ASP A 304 1.44 -2.00 13.19
N ILE A 305 0.37 -1.51 13.84
CA ILE A 305 -0.69 -0.70 13.21
C ILE A 305 -0.66 0.78 13.61
N ARG A 306 0.42 1.24 14.26
CA ARG A 306 0.48 2.56 14.93
C ARG A 306 1.65 3.41 14.47
N ALA A 307 2.76 2.80 14.07
CA ALA A 307 3.93 3.52 13.61
C ALA A 307 3.57 4.36 12.38
N ALA A 308 3.81 5.66 12.44
CA ALA A 308 3.65 6.52 11.28
C ALA A 308 4.86 6.33 10.36
N VAL A 309 4.62 5.96 9.11
CA VAL A 309 5.66 5.73 8.11
C VAL A 309 5.63 6.87 7.10
N SER A 310 6.77 7.55 6.95
CA SER A 310 7.00 8.40 5.78
C SER A 310 7.82 7.59 4.77
N TRP A 311 7.52 7.72 3.49
CA TRP A 311 8.25 7.00 2.45
C TRP A 311 8.35 7.78 1.15
N CYS A 312 9.41 7.50 0.39
CA CYS A 312 9.68 8.04 -0.94
C CYS A 312 9.96 6.89 -1.90
N GLY A 313 9.23 6.83 -3.01
CA GLY A 313 9.44 5.88 -4.09
C GLY A 313 9.98 6.57 -5.34
N TYR A 314 11.06 6.03 -5.88
CA TYR A 314 11.72 6.50 -7.10
C TYR A 314 11.71 5.35 -8.12
N ALA A 315 11.16 5.60 -9.32
CA ALA A 315 11.02 4.55 -10.33
C ALA A 315 12.36 3.91 -10.75
N ASN A 316 13.48 4.62 -10.58
CA ASN A 316 14.83 4.10 -10.79
C ASN A 316 15.88 4.89 -9.99
N SER A 317 17.11 4.36 -9.94
CA SER A 317 18.23 4.96 -9.21
C SER A 317 18.69 6.32 -9.75
N THR A 318 18.58 6.55 -11.07
CA THR A 318 18.93 7.86 -11.66
C THR A 318 18.03 8.96 -11.11
N LEU A 319 16.72 8.71 -11.05
CA LEU A 319 15.75 9.63 -10.44
C LEU A 319 16.02 9.82 -8.94
N LYS A 320 16.30 8.74 -8.20
CA LYS A 320 16.67 8.84 -6.77
C LYS A 320 17.86 9.80 -6.58
N ASN A 321 18.94 9.62 -7.33
CA ASN A 321 20.15 10.42 -7.21
C ASN A 321 19.93 11.91 -7.53
N GLN A 322 18.93 12.23 -8.35
CA GLN A 322 18.57 13.63 -8.68
C GLN A 322 17.65 14.26 -7.64
N ILE A 323 16.63 13.51 -7.19
CA ILE A 323 15.52 14.04 -6.39
C ILE A 323 15.86 14.02 -4.90
N GLU A 324 16.45 12.94 -4.38
CA GLU A 324 16.68 12.74 -2.95
C GLU A 324 17.49 13.87 -2.29
N PRO A 325 18.64 14.33 -2.83
CA PRO A 325 19.40 15.40 -2.20
C PRO A 325 18.63 16.73 -2.14
N LYS A 326 17.79 17.02 -3.14
CA LYS A 326 16.95 18.22 -3.17
C LYS A 326 15.82 18.13 -2.17
N LEU A 327 15.16 16.97 -2.11
CA LEU A 327 14.11 16.70 -1.14
C LEU A 327 14.66 16.79 0.30
N GLN A 328 15.81 16.19 0.59
CA GLN A 328 16.44 16.24 1.90
C GLN A 328 16.74 17.69 2.33
N GLY A 329 17.32 18.51 1.45
CA GLY A 329 17.55 19.93 1.75
C GLY A 329 16.24 20.69 2.05
N LEU A 330 15.18 20.44 1.30
CA LEU A 330 13.86 21.06 1.55
C LEU A 330 13.23 20.57 2.86
N LEU A 331 13.42 19.30 3.23
CA LEU A 331 12.95 18.75 4.51
C LEU A 331 13.74 19.29 5.70
N GLU A 332 15.04 19.51 5.55
CA GLU A 332 15.88 20.17 6.55
C GLU A 332 15.43 21.62 6.78
N GLU A 333 15.21 22.39 5.71
CA GLU A 333 14.66 23.75 5.81
C GLU A 333 13.29 23.75 6.51
N LEU A 334 12.41 22.82 6.13
CA LEU A 334 11.07 22.67 6.73
C LEU A 334 11.17 22.39 8.24
N ARG A 335 12.09 21.53 8.67
CA ARG A 335 12.34 21.22 10.10
C ARG A 335 13.01 22.39 10.83
N GLY A 336 13.90 23.12 10.16
CA GLY A 336 14.70 24.21 10.71
C GLY A 336 13.92 25.51 10.93
N ASN A 337 12.87 25.78 10.15
CA ASN A 337 11.98 26.94 10.32
C ASN A 337 11.14 26.91 11.63
N ARG A 338 11.45 26.00 12.55
CA ARG A 338 10.83 25.81 13.87
C ARG A 338 11.76 26.16 15.04
N ALA A 339 13.01 26.56 14.76
CA ALA A 339 13.99 26.97 15.78
C ALA A 339 13.83 28.43 16.19
#